data_AF-A0A6A4BTE8-F1
#
_entry.id   AF-A0A6A4BTE8-F1
#
_cell.length_a   1.000
_cell.length_b   1.000
_cell.length_c   1.000
_cell.angle_alpha   90.00
_cell.angle_beta   90.00
_cell.angle_gamma   90.00
#
_symmetry.space_group_name_H-M   'P 1'
#
loop_
_entity.id
_entity.type
_entity.pdbx_description
1 polymer ?
#
loop_
_entity_poly.entity_id
_entity_poly.type
_entity_poly.pdbx_seq_one_letter_code
_entity_poly.pdbx_strand_id
1 'polypeptide(L)'
;MPRTASTESDYASVAHPIFMVTAAPKVEDISHEALTRWVDLRLEYEEIMRARCVSSGEDLKSVMRSVRNSFDDSFLETLCETKWNKSKDDLTDEFIRDWIMKTVRNFKNNALPNIDELFQDQLVMSMNKTDIDARVMDYFHLCNTIVKTNGLTALFSEEDGTKKKCKVLLNCLPGELKTRVKNEIDFRLPAAKSSVSELFKVVSEKALEIDREDNDLAKNKRRPQTQETKLEMATRPPKRGRIVQEKQKSRESQLQTTQRPIFRTDSGQNQPGPKGGCWTCGGQHRQADCPEAPAGDATRTRKQKPGRHRKTKTD
;
A
#
# COMPACT_ATOMS: atom_id res chain seq x y z
N MET A 1 -14.34 -28.96 -50.59
CA MET A 1 -13.30 -28.44 -49.68
C MET A 1 -13.30 -26.91 -49.78
N PRO A 2 -13.89 -26.17 -48.85
CA PRO A 2 -13.72 -24.72 -48.81
C PRO A 2 -12.44 -24.39 -48.03
N ARG A 3 -11.58 -23.57 -48.62
CA ARG A 3 -10.40 -22.98 -47.95
C ARG A 3 -10.89 -21.95 -46.94
N THR A 4 -10.67 -22.24 -45.66
CA THR A 4 -10.85 -21.29 -44.56
C THR A 4 -9.77 -20.21 -44.66
N ALA A 5 -10.20 -18.97 -44.83
CA ALA A 5 -9.35 -17.79 -44.71
C ALA A 5 -8.95 -17.60 -43.25
N SER A 6 -7.65 -17.55 -42.99
CA SER A 6 -7.07 -17.18 -41.71
C SER A 6 -7.31 -15.69 -41.47
N THR A 7 -8.16 -15.35 -40.50
CA THR A 7 -8.21 -13.99 -39.92
C THR A 7 -6.99 -13.81 -39.04
N GLU A 8 -5.96 -13.16 -39.59
CA GLU A 8 -4.91 -12.54 -38.77
C GLU A 8 -5.54 -11.43 -37.93
N SER A 9 -5.37 -11.57 -36.62
CA SER A 9 -5.74 -10.57 -35.62
C SER A 9 -4.83 -9.36 -35.81
N ASP A 10 -5.36 -8.35 -36.49
CA ASP A 10 -4.74 -7.03 -36.65
C ASP A 10 -4.69 -6.35 -35.27
N TYR A 11 -3.61 -6.60 -34.52
CA TYR A 11 -3.28 -5.77 -33.37
C TYR A 11 -2.91 -4.41 -33.93
N ALA A 12 -3.84 -3.45 -33.79
CA ALA A 12 -3.58 -2.06 -34.08
C ALA A 12 -2.32 -1.62 -33.34
N SER A 13 -1.21 -1.54 -34.07
CA SER A 13 0.00 -0.87 -33.63
C SER A 13 -0.43 0.55 -33.29
N VAL A 14 -0.36 0.90 -32.01
CA VAL A 14 -0.67 2.25 -31.55
C VAL A 14 0.36 3.17 -32.19
N ALA A 15 -0.02 3.78 -33.32
CA ALA A 15 0.75 4.80 -33.98
C ALA A 15 0.86 5.97 -32.98
N HIS A 16 2.05 6.11 -32.39
CA HIS A 16 2.33 7.24 -31.52
C HIS A 16 2.28 8.50 -32.40
N PRO A 17 1.48 9.51 -32.04
CA PRO A 17 1.40 10.73 -32.84
C PRO A 17 2.79 11.34 -32.97
N ILE A 18 3.22 11.56 -34.21
CA ILE A 18 4.53 12.14 -34.60
C ILE A 18 4.81 13.50 -33.92
N PHE A 19 3.78 14.14 -33.36
CA PHE A 19 3.83 15.49 -32.80
C PHE A 19 4.00 15.57 -31.27
N MET A 20 4.11 14.46 -30.54
CA MET A 20 4.36 14.54 -29.10
C MET A 20 5.84 14.83 -28.83
N VAL A 21 6.15 16.02 -28.30
CA VAL A 21 7.51 16.35 -27.86
C VAL A 21 7.82 15.55 -26.60
N THR A 22 8.48 14.41 -26.75
CA THR A 22 8.97 13.64 -25.61
C THR A 22 10.10 14.42 -24.95
N ALA A 23 9.85 14.91 -23.73
CA ALA A 23 10.85 15.65 -22.97
C ALA A 23 11.93 14.68 -22.46
N ALA A 24 13.19 15.04 -22.67
CA ALA A 24 14.31 14.31 -22.10
C ALA A 24 14.32 14.49 -20.57
N PRO A 25 14.55 13.42 -19.79
CA PRO A 25 14.57 13.51 -18.33
C PRO A 25 15.76 14.32 -17.84
N LYS A 26 15.53 15.17 -16.85
CA LYS A 26 16.57 16.00 -16.21
C LYS A 26 17.16 15.32 -14.99
N VAL A 27 18.44 15.60 -14.73
CA VAL A 27 19.12 15.21 -13.48
C VAL A 27 19.14 16.41 -12.55
N GLU A 28 18.29 16.37 -11.53
CA GLU A 28 18.15 17.45 -10.53
C GLU A 28 18.77 17.08 -9.17
N ASP A 29 19.02 15.79 -8.95
CA ASP A 29 19.58 15.24 -7.71
C ASP A 29 20.51 14.05 -8.03
N ILE A 30 21.62 13.96 -7.29
CA ILE A 30 22.61 12.87 -7.39
C ILE A 30 22.39 11.76 -6.36
N SER A 31 21.30 11.81 -5.58
CA SER A 31 20.94 10.71 -4.71
C SER A 31 20.78 9.41 -5.53
N HIS A 32 21.08 8.28 -4.89
CA HIS A 32 21.01 6.97 -5.56
C HIS A 32 19.62 6.72 -6.15
N GLU A 33 18.57 7.10 -5.43
CA GLU A 33 17.19 6.95 -5.91
C GLU A 33 16.89 7.84 -7.11
N ALA A 34 17.30 9.12 -7.08
CA ALA A 34 17.09 10.06 -8.18
C ALA A 34 17.81 9.60 -9.45
N LEU A 35 19.07 9.17 -9.33
CA LEU A 35 19.84 8.64 -10.46
C LEU A 35 19.26 7.33 -10.99
N THR A 36 18.78 6.44 -10.11
CA THR A 36 18.10 5.20 -10.51
C THR A 36 16.85 5.50 -11.33
N ARG A 37 16.02 6.43 -10.86
CA ARG A 37 14.81 6.87 -11.55
C ARG A 37 15.14 7.54 -12.88
N TRP A 38 16.18 8.39 -12.92
CA TRP A 38 16.63 9.02 -14.15
C TRP A 38 17.07 7.99 -15.20
N VAL A 39 17.80 6.94 -14.80
CA VAL A 39 18.21 5.86 -15.72
C VAL A 39 17.00 5.19 -16.36
N ASP A 40 15.95 4.88 -15.58
CA ASP A 40 14.73 4.27 -16.11
C ASP A 40 14.02 5.18 -17.12
N LEU A 41 13.81 6.44 -16.74
CA LEU A 41 13.20 7.45 -17.61
C LEU A 41 14.03 7.71 -18.86
N ARG A 42 15.35 7.64 -18.74
CA ARG A 42 16.28 7.83 -19.86
C ARG A 42 16.19 6.68 -20.85
N LEU A 43 16.05 5.44 -20.37
CA LEU A 43 15.84 4.28 -21.25
C LEU A 43 14.52 4.37 -22.01
N GLU A 44 13.44 4.77 -21.35
CA GLU A 44 12.13 4.98 -21.98
C GLU A 44 12.20 6.11 -23.03
N TYR A 45 12.81 7.24 -22.68
CA TYR A 45 13.08 8.33 -23.61
C TYR A 45 13.87 7.86 -24.84
N GLU A 46 14.97 7.13 -24.63
CA GLU A 46 15.80 6.61 -25.71
C GLU A 46 15.03 5.67 -26.65
N GLU A 47 14.12 4.84 -26.13
CA GLU A 47 13.28 3.96 -26.93
C GLU A 47 12.25 4.72 -27.76
N ILE A 48 11.57 5.71 -27.14
CA ILE A 48 10.61 6.56 -27.86
C ILE A 48 11.31 7.33 -28.98
N MET A 49 12.50 7.89 -28.71
CA MET A 49 13.29 8.59 -29.72
C MET A 49 13.71 7.67 -30.86
N ARG A 50 14.13 6.43 -30.55
CA ARG A 50 14.50 5.43 -31.54
C ARG A 50 13.33 5.06 -32.45
N ALA A 51 12.14 4.83 -31.86
CA ALA A 51 10.92 4.54 -32.62
C ALA A 51 10.52 5.72 -33.53
N ARG A 52 10.62 6.96 -33.03
CA ARG A 52 10.37 8.17 -33.84
C ARG A 52 11.33 8.23 -35.03
N CYS A 53 12.63 8.09 -34.81
CA CYS A 53 13.63 8.18 -35.88
C CYS A 53 13.41 7.12 -36.97
N VAL A 54 12.96 5.92 -36.61
CA VAL A 54 12.57 4.88 -37.60
C VAL A 54 11.41 5.36 -38.48
N SER A 55 10.43 6.07 -37.91
CA SER A 55 9.28 6.57 -38.66
C SER A 55 9.58 7.82 -39.50
N SER A 56 10.46 8.71 -39.03
CA SER A 56 10.74 10.00 -39.67
C SER A 56 11.97 9.97 -40.59
N GLY A 57 12.86 8.98 -40.45
CA GLY A 57 14.15 8.94 -41.12
C GLY A 57 15.19 9.90 -40.52
N GLU A 58 14.90 10.53 -39.38
CA GLU A 58 15.84 11.42 -38.69
C GLU A 58 17.01 10.63 -38.07
N ASP A 59 18.21 11.24 -38.04
CA ASP A 59 19.35 10.65 -37.32
C ASP A 59 19.16 10.73 -35.80
N LEU A 60 19.30 9.60 -35.11
CA LEU A 60 19.07 9.49 -33.67
C LEU A 60 20.00 10.40 -32.86
N LYS A 61 21.27 10.51 -33.25
CA LYS A 61 22.24 11.36 -32.52
C LYS A 61 21.90 12.84 -32.64
N SER A 62 21.34 13.25 -33.77
CA SER A 62 20.89 14.62 -34.00
C SER A 62 19.66 15.00 -33.17
N VAL A 63 18.68 14.10 -33.03
CA VAL A 63 17.40 14.43 -32.35
C VAL A 63 17.47 14.16 -30.84
N MET A 64 18.28 13.21 -30.40
CA MET A 64 18.37 12.83 -28.99
C MET A 64 19.15 13.85 -28.17
N ARG A 65 18.60 14.26 -27.02
CA ARG A 65 19.32 15.11 -26.08
C ARG A 65 20.50 14.33 -25.48
N SER A 66 21.69 14.95 -25.48
CA SER A 66 22.88 14.40 -24.84
C SER A 66 22.70 14.14 -23.34
N VAL A 67 23.52 13.27 -22.77
CA VAL A 67 23.52 13.01 -21.31
C VAL A 67 23.97 14.28 -20.57
N ARG A 68 25.00 14.96 -21.08
CA ARG A 68 25.47 16.25 -20.56
C ARG A 68 24.36 17.30 -20.49
N ASN A 69 23.53 17.40 -21.52
CA ASN A 69 22.43 18.38 -21.57
C ASN A 69 21.21 17.98 -20.72
N SER A 70 21.28 16.88 -19.98
CA SER A 70 20.26 16.47 -19.01
C SER A 70 20.43 17.18 -17.66
N PHE A 71 21.56 17.83 -17.43
CA PHE A 71 21.85 18.60 -16.21
C PHE A 71 21.55 20.08 -16.44
N ASP A 72 21.21 20.78 -15.36
CA ASP A 72 21.35 22.23 -15.35
C ASP A 72 22.83 22.62 -15.44
N ASP A 73 23.14 23.72 -16.13
CA ASP A 73 24.53 24.10 -16.40
C ASP A 73 25.32 24.40 -15.11
N SER A 74 24.69 25.11 -14.16
CA SER A 74 25.29 25.44 -12.87
C SER A 74 25.47 24.22 -11.97
N PHE A 75 24.54 23.26 -12.08
CA PHE A 75 24.62 22.01 -11.35
C PHE A 75 25.74 21.12 -11.90
N LEU A 76 25.89 21.06 -13.23
CA LEU A 76 26.97 20.31 -13.87
C LEU A 76 28.34 20.89 -13.54
N GLU A 77 28.48 22.22 -13.53
CA GLU A 77 29.71 22.92 -13.14
C GLU A 77 30.10 22.58 -11.69
N THR A 78 29.12 22.57 -10.77
CA THR A 78 29.35 22.13 -9.39
C THR A 78 29.85 20.68 -9.31
N LEU A 79 29.33 19.75 -10.14
CA LEU A 79 29.80 18.36 -10.17
C LEU A 79 31.22 18.24 -10.73
N CYS A 80 31.55 19.02 -11.77
CA CYS A 80 32.89 19.17 -12.31
C CYS A 80 33.92 19.52 -11.24
N GLU A 81 33.63 20.55 -10.45
CA GLU A 81 34.52 21.06 -9.41
C GLU A 81 34.61 20.09 -8.21
N THR A 82 33.47 19.58 -7.74
CA THR A 82 33.41 18.88 -6.45
C THR A 82 33.69 17.38 -6.55
N LYS A 83 33.22 16.71 -7.61
CA LYS A 83 33.24 15.25 -7.72
C LYS A 83 34.30 14.73 -8.68
N TRP A 84 34.53 15.46 -9.78
CA TRP A 84 35.37 14.96 -10.87
C TRP A 84 36.72 15.65 -11.00
N ASN A 85 36.87 16.87 -10.46
CA ASN A 85 38.03 17.73 -10.64
C ASN A 85 38.42 17.83 -12.13
N LYS A 86 37.44 18.17 -12.97
CA LYS A 86 37.56 18.22 -14.43
C LYS A 86 36.91 19.50 -14.99
N SER A 87 37.46 20.03 -16.08
CA SER A 87 36.82 21.10 -16.84
C SER A 87 35.54 20.60 -17.52
N LYS A 88 34.56 21.49 -17.70
CA LYS A 88 33.32 21.20 -18.45
C LYS A 88 33.60 20.86 -19.93
N ASP A 89 34.70 21.35 -20.47
CA ASP A 89 35.09 21.11 -21.88
C ASP A 89 35.61 19.69 -22.10
N ASP A 90 36.17 19.07 -21.07
CA ASP A 90 36.70 17.69 -21.11
C ASP A 90 35.62 16.64 -20.81
N LEU A 91 34.38 17.05 -20.55
CA LEU A 91 33.27 16.14 -20.23
C LEU A 91 32.66 15.53 -21.50
N THR A 92 32.78 14.21 -21.61
CA THR A 92 32.06 13.41 -22.60
C THR A 92 30.77 12.82 -22.02
N ASP A 93 29.80 12.56 -22.89
CA ASP A 93 28.54 11.90 -22.52
C ASP A 93 28.78 10.51 -21.94
N GLU A 94 29.78 9.79 -22.48
CA GLU A 94 30.20 8.47 -22.02
C GLU A 94 30.69 8.51 -20.58
N PHE A 95 31.53 9.49 -20.24
CA PHE A 95 32.05 9.64 -18.88
C PHE A 95 30.92 9.88 -17.86
N ILE A 96 29.98 10.77 -18.19
CA ILE A 96 28.84 11.07 -17.31
C ILE A 96 27.95 9.84 -17.17
N ARG A 97 27.65 9.16 -18.29
CA ARG A 97 26.85 7.93 -18.29
C ARG A 97 27.50 6.84 -17.44
N ASP A 98 28.79 6.61 -17.59
CA ASP A 98 29.53 5.62 -16.82
C ASP A 98 29.53 5.94 -15.32
N TRP A 99 29.69 7.22 -14.97
CA TRP A 99 29.58 7.66 -13.58
C TRP A 99 28.18 7.43 -13.00
N ILE A 100 27.11 7.77 -13.73
CA ILE A 100 25.73 7.52 -13.29
C ILE A 100 25.51 6.02 -13.10
N MET A 101 25.87 5.21 -14.10
CA MET A 101 25.68 3.77 -14.07
C MET A 101 26.48 3.11 -12.95
N LYS A 102 27.73 3.55 -12.71
CA LYS A 102 28.54 3.09 -11.59
C LYS A 102 27.88 3.43 -10.25
N THR A 103 27.33 4.63 -10.12
CA THR A 103 26.65 5.08 -8.89
C THR A 103 25.40 4.24 -8.61
N VAL A 104 24.56 4.00 -9.62
CA VAL A 104 23.33 3.21 -9.49
C VAL A 104 23.60 1.72 -9.28
N ARG A 105 24.69 1.18 -9.85
CA ARG A 105 25.09 -0.22 -9.67
C ARG A 105 25.70 -0.50 -8.30
N ASN A 106 26.31 0.49 -7.67
CA ASN A 106 26.85 0.36 -6.32
C ASN A 106 25.75 0.43 -5.27
N PHE A 107 26.06 -0.09 -4.08
CA PHE A 107 25.22 0.13 -2.91
C PHE A 107 25.10 1.62 -2.61
N LYS A 108 23.95 2.01 -2.05
CA LYS A 108 23.77 3.36 -1.52
C LYS A 108 24.91 3.69 -0.53
N ASN A 109 25.52 4.86 -0.68
CA ASN A 109 26.70 5.29 0.09
C ASN A 109 27.94 4.38 -0.05
N ASN A 110 28.01 3.54 -1.09
CA ASN A 110 29.07 2.54 -1.31
C ASN A 110 29.27 1.57 -0.13
N ALA A 111 28.24 1.36 0.70
CA ALA A 111 28.29 0.48 1.86
C ALA A 111 27.15 -0.54 1.79
N LEU A 112 27.45 -1.81 2.10
CA LEU A 112 26.44 -2.84 2.19
C LEU A 112 25.54 -2.56 3.42
N PRO A 113 24.23 -2.31 3.23
CA PRO A 113 23.32 -2.12 4.36
C PRO A 113 23.11 -3.44 5.11
N ASN A 114 22.66 -3.37 6.36
CA ASN A 114 22.09 -4.54 7.02
C ASN A 114 20.80 -4.93 6.28
N ILE A 115 20.87 -6.01 5.51
CA ILE A 115 19.80 -6.45 4.62
C ILE A 115 18.55 -6.79 5.43
N ASP A 116 18.71 -7.52 6.53
CA ASP A 116 17.56 -7.98 7.32
C ASP A 116 16.82 -6.79 7.95
N GLU A 117 17.54 -5.81 8.50
CA GLU A 117 16.94 -4.59 9.07
C GLU A 117 16.29 -3.72 7.97
N LEU A 118 16.99 -3.52 6.85
CA LEU A 118 16.50 -2.72 5.72
C LEU A 118 15.12 -3.20 5.24
N PHE A 119 14.99 -4.51 5.04
CA PHE A 119 13.72 -5.08 4.56
C PHE A 119 12.67 -5.17 5.66
N GLN A 120 13.04 -5.40 6.92
CA GLN A 120 12.07 -5.36 8.02
C GLN A 120 11.43 -3.97 8.16
N ASP A 121 12.20 -2.90 7.94
CA ASP A 121 11.71 -1.53 8.06
C ASP A 121 10.89 -1.09 6.84
N GLN A 122 11.27 -1.51 5.62
CA GLN A 122 10.68 -0.98 4.38
C GLN A 122 9.69 -1.91 3.69
N LEU A 123 9.82 -3.23 3.84
CA LEU A 123 9.00 -4.22 3.13
C LEU A 123 7.76 -4.58 3.95
N VAL A 124 6.74 -3.72 3.87
CA VAL A 124 5.48 -3.89 4.60
C VAL A 124 4.33 -4.14 3.63
N MET A 125 3.61 -5.26 3.82
CA MET A 125 2.41 -5.56 3.05
C MET A 125 1.26 -4.62 3.45
N SER A 126 0.73 -3.87 2.48
CA SER A 126 -0.38 -2.95 2.73
C SER A 126 -1.72 -3.67 2.83
N MET A 127 -2.41 -3.57 3.97
CA MET A 127 -3.72 -4.22 4.18
C MET A 127 -4.93 -3.36 3.75
N ASN A 128 -4.68 -2.19 3.13
CA ASN A 128 -5.74 -1.29 2.67
C ASN A 128 -6.42 -1.74 1.35
N LYS A 129 -5.73 -2.55 0.55
CA LYS A 129 -6.26 -3.10 -0.71
C LYS A 129 -7.04 -4.37 -0.40
N THR A 130 -8.33 -4.35 -0.76
CA THR A 130 -9.25 -5.48 -0.60
C THR A 130 -9.02 -6.57 -1.63
N ASP A 131 -8.54 -6.21 -2.82
CA ASP A 131 -8.08 -7.19 -3.82
C ASP A 131 -6.77 -7.82 -3.35
N ILE A 132 -6.82 -9.12 -3.07
CA ILE A 132 -5.72 -9.87 -2.47
C ILE A 132 -4.59 -10.08 -3.47
N ASP A 133 -4.91 -10.33 -4.74
CA ASP A 133 -3.88 -10.58 -5.75
C ASP A 133 -3.10 -9.30 -6.03
N ALA A 134 -3.81 -8.17 -6.17
CA ALA A 134 -3.18 -6.86 -6.29
C ALA A 134 -2.32 -6.53 -5.05
N ARG A 135 -2.82 -6.81 -3.84
CA ARG A 135 -2.09 -6.59 -2.59
C ARG A 135 -0.79 -7.41 -2.52
N VAL A 136 -0.83 -8.68 -2.91
CA VAL A 136 0.36 -9.53 -2.95
C VAL A 136 1.31 -9.06 -4.06
N MET A 137 0.79 -8.67 -5.22
CA MET A 137 1.61 -8.12 -6.30
C MET A 137 2.38 -6.87 -5.88
N ASP A 138 1.72 -5.92 -5.21
CA ASP A 138 2.37 -4.71 -4.71
C ASP A 138 3.47 -5.03 -3.69
N TYR A 139 3.27 -6.03 -2.83
CA TYR A 139 4.28 -6.45 -1.87
C TYR A 139 5.55 -6.97 -2.56
N PHE A 140 5.40 -7.82 -3.58
CA PHE A 140 6.54 -8.32 -4.36
C PHE A 140 7.18 -7.20 -5.19
N HIS A 141 6.37 -6.29 -5.73
CA HIS A 141 6.86 -5.11 -6.43
C HIS A 141 7.66 -4.19 -5.50
N LEU A 142 7.17 -3.95 -4.28
CA LEU A 142 7.87 -3.16 -3.25
C LEU A 142 9.23 -3.77 -2.91
N CYS A 143 9.32 -5.10 -2.79
CA CYS A 143 10.61 -5.77 -2.61
C CYS A 143 11.57 -5.47 -3.77
N ASN A 144 11.11 -5.51 -5.02
CA ASN A 144 11.95 -5.16 -6.19
C ASN A 144 12.39 -3.69 -6.16
N THR A 145 11.49 -2.79 -5.75
CA THR A 145 11.78 -1.36 -5.62
C THR A 145 12.85 -1.11 -4.55
N ILE A 146 12.76 -1.76 -3.38
CA ILE A 146 13.78 -1.67 -2.31
C ILE A 146 15.12 -2.21 -2.82
N VAL A 147 15.12 -3.36 -3.50
CA VAL A 147 16.35 -3.92 -4.09
C VAL A 147 17.00 -2.93 -5.05
N LYS A 148 16.22 -2.33 -5.94
CA LYS A 148 16.72 -1.44 -6.98
C LYS A 148 17.25 -0.12 -6.40
N THR A 149 16.48 0.52 -5.54
CA THR A 149 16.80 1.84 -4.93
C THR A 149 17.94 1.81 -3.92
N ASN A 150 18.37 0.62 -3.48
CA ASN A 150 19.53 0.44 -2.61
C ASN A 150 20.74 -0.14 -3.34
N GLY A 151 20.67 -0.36 -4.66
CA GLY A 151 21.76 -0.95 -5.44
C GLY A 151 22.01 -2.42 -5.13
N LEU A 152 20.99 -3.16 -4.67
CA LEU A 152 21.10 -4.57 -4.30
C LEU A 152 20.82 -5.52 -5.47
N THR A 153 20.54 -5.02 -6.67
CA THR A 153 20.12 -5.83 -7.83
C THR A 153 21.07 -7.00 -8.11
N ALA A 154 22.37 -6.75 -8.13
CA ALA A 154 23.37 -7.80 -8.40
C ALA A 154 23.38 -8.89 -7.30
N LEU A 155 23.13 -8.53 -6.04
CA LEU A 155 23.09 -9.47 -4.92
C LEU A 155 21.97 -10.51 -5.04
N PHE A 156 20.88 -10.14 -5.73
CA PHE A 156 19.67 -10.96 -5.85
C PHE A 156 19.45 -11.57 -7.25
N SER A 157 20.39 -11.39 -8.19
CA SER A 157 20.24 -11.85 -9.58
C SER A 157 20.63 -13.31 -9.81
N GLU A 158 21.55 -13.85 -9.02
CA GLU A 158 22.03 -15.24 -9.13
C GLU A 158 21.11 -16.24 -8.41
N GLU A 159 21.36 -17.54 -8.55
CA GLU A 159 20.56 -18.60 -7.91
C GLU A 159 20.53 -18.46 -6.38
N ASP A 160 21.69 -18.24 -5.76
CA ASP A 160 21.80 -17.98 -4.32
C ASP A 160 21.16 -16.65 -3.92
N GLY A 161 21.22 -15.65 -4.81
CA GLY A 161 20.50 -14.39 -4.68
C GLY A 161 19.00 -14.62 -4.63
N THR A 162 18.47 -15.44 -5.52
CA THR A 162 17.03 -15.77 -5.58
C THR A 162 16.57 -16.45 -4.29
N LYS A 163 17.35 -17.38 -3.74
CA LYS A 163 17.07 -18.01 -2.45
C LYS A 163 17.05 -16.99 -1.30
N LYS A 164 18.02 -16.07 -1.27
CA LYS A 164 18.05 -14.96 -0.29
C LYS A 164 16.82 -14.06 -0.44
N LYS A 165 16.42 -13.76 -1.67
CA LYS A 165 15.21 -12.96 -1.96
C LYS A 165 13.94 -13.63 -1.44
N CYS A 166 13.76 -14.91 -1.72
CA CYS A 166 12.63 -15.68 -1.20
C CYS A 166 12.62 -15.71 0.33
N LYS A 167 13.79 -15.84 0.97
CA LYS A 167 13.92 -15.77 2.43
C LYS A 167 13.49 -14.41 2.99
N VAL A 168 13.94 -13.31 2.39
CA VAL A 168 13.55 -11.94 2.77
C VAL A 168 12.04 -11.73 2.62
N LEU A 169 11.49 -12.10 1.46
CA LEU A 169 10.05 -12.02 1.17
C LEU A 169 9.24 -12.80 2.19
N LEU A 170 9.63 -14.03 2.53
CA LEU A 170 8.95 -14.85 3.53
C LEU A 170 9.04 -14.25 4.94
N ASN A 171 10.23 -13.76 5.33
CA ASN A 171 10.48 -13.27 6.68
C ASN A 171 9.76 -11.96 6.99
N CYS A 172 9.50 -11.11 5.99
CA CYS A 172 8.81 -9.83 6.14
C CYS A 172 7.28 -9.93 5.95
N LEU A 173 6.74 -11.13 5.71
CA LEU A 173 5.28 -11.32 5.66
C LEU A 173 4.62 -11.04 7.02
N PRO A 174 3.37 -10.56 7.02
CA PRO A 174 2.65 -10.26 8.25
C PRO A 174 2.21 -11.54 9.00
N GLY A 175 2.40 -11.51 10.32
CA GLY A 175 1.75 -12.36 11.32
C GLY A 175 1.39 -13.81 10.90
N GLU A 176 0.09 -14.05 10.75
CA GLU A 176 -0.46 -15.37 10.43
C GLU A 176 -0.09 -15.83 9.01
N LEU A 177 -0.10 -14.92 8.03
CA LEU A 177 0.24 -15.24 6.64
C LEU A 177 1.66 -15.81 6.55
N LYS A 178 2.63 -15.19 7.26
CA LYS A 178 3.99 -15.71 7.37
C LYS A 178 4.03 -17.15 7.89
N THR A 179 3.26 -17.44 8.93
CA THR A 179 3.23 -18.76 9.56
C THR A 179 2.64 -19.81 8.61
N ARG A 180 1.51 -19.52 7.96
CA ARG A 180 0.87 -20.44 7.01
C ARG A 180 1.74 -20.72 5.79
N VAL A 181 2.31 -19.66 5.20
CA VAL A 181 3.21 -19.79 4.04
C VAL A 181 4.46 -20.58 4.41
N LYS A 182 5.08 -20.29 5.57
CA LYS A 182 6.26 -21.04 6.03
C LYS A 182 5.98 -22.54 6.18
N ASN A 183 4.86 -22.90 6.81
CA ASN A 183 4.46 -24.30 6.96
C ASN A 183 4.21 -24.98 5.61
N GLU A 184 3.53 -24.32 4.68
CA GLU A 184 3.27 -24.87 3.34
C GLU A 184 4.58 -25.17 2.59
N ILE A 185 5.53 -24.23 2.66
CA ILE A 185 6.83 -24.35 2.02
C ILE A 185 7.70 -25.43 2.68
N ASP A 186 7.69 -25.52 4.01
CA ASP A 186 8.54 -26.48 4.74
C ASP A 186 8.08 -27.93 4.57
N PHE A 187 6.77 -28.18 4.41
CA PHE A 187 6.22 -29.55 4.38
C PHE A 187 5.70 -30.01 3.02
N ARG A 188 5.27 -29.11 2.13
CA ARG A 188 4.64 -29.50 0.85
C ARG A 188 5.39 -28.98 -0.37
N LEU A 189 5.82 -27.72 -0.34
CA LEU A 189 6.37 -27.04 -1.52
C LEU A 189 7.76 -26.42 -1.23
N PRO A 190 8.81 -27.24 -1.02
CA PRO A 190 10.15 -26.73 -0.74
C PRO A 190 10.78 -25.95 -1.90
N ALA A 191 10.32 -26.18 -3.14
CA ALA A 191 10.79 -25.48 -4.32
C ALA A 191 10.54 -23.95 -4.27
N ALA A 192 9.50 -23.52 -3.56
CA ALA A 192 9.20 -22.10 -3.33
C ALA A 192 10.29 -21.35 -2.53
N LYS A 193 11.18 -22.06 -1.82
CA LYS A 193 12.35 -21.44 -1.16
C LYS A 193 13.35 -20.87 -2.16
N SER A 194 13.34 -21.34 -3.40
CA SER A 194 14.30 -20.97 -4.45
C SER A 194 13.62 -20.34 -5.68
N SER A 195 12.30 -20.22 -5.68
CA SER A 195 11.52 -19.68 -6.81
C SER A 195 10.58 -18.57 -6.35
N VAL A 196 10.81 -17.36 -6.84
CA VAL A 196 9.96 -16.19 -6.55
C VAL A 196 8.55 -16.40 -7.09
N SER A 197 8.41 -17.05 -8.24
CA SER A 197 7.11 -17.33 -8.88
C SER A 197 6.28 -18.34 -8.06
N GLU A 198 6.91 -19.40 -7.57
CA GLU A 198 6.22 -20.36 -6.71
C GLU A 198 5.88 -19.75 -5.34
N LEU A 199 6.80 -18.99 -4.75
CA LEU A 199 6.54 -18.26 -3.51
C LEU A 199 5.34 -17.32 -3.67
N PHE A 200 5.26 -16.58 -4.79
CA PHE A 200 4.13 -15.71 -5.10
C PHE A 200 2.80 -16.49 -5.08
N LYS A 201 2.73 -17.63 -5.77
CA LYS A 201 1.53 -18.47 -5.80
C LYS A 201 1.09 -18.93 -4.41
N VAL A 202 2.03 -19.41 -3.60
CA VAL A 202 1.75 -19.88 -2.23
C VAL A 202 1.27 -18.71 -1.36
N VAL A 203 1.90 -17.53 -1.47
CA VAL A 203 1.48 -16.35 -0.71
C VAL A 203 0.08 -15.91 -1.11
N SER A 204 -0.23 -15.84 -2.41
CA SER A 204 -1.57 -15.49 -2.89
C SER A 204 -2.63 -16.49 -2.42
N GLU A 205 -2.38 -17.79 -2.51
CA GLU A 205 -3.30 -18.83 -2.04
C GLU A 205 -3.57 -18.71 -0.53
N LYS A 206 -2.51 -18.59 0.29
CA LYS A 206 -2.68 -18.47 1.74
C LYS A 206 -3.31 -17.15 2.18
N ALA A 207 -3.04 -16.06 1.47
CA ALA A 207 -3.70 -14.79 1.72
C ALA A 207 -5.20 -14.86 1.37
N LEU A 208 -5.58 -15.59 0.32
CA LEU A 208 -6.97 -15.85 -0.05
C LEU A 208 -7.71 -16.72 0.98
N GLU A 209 -7.05 -17.76 1.50
CA GLU A 209 -7.61 -18.60 2.57
C GLU A 209 -7.96 -17.77 3.81
N ILE A 210 -7.01 -16.96 4.29
CA ILE A 210 -7.21 -16.09 5.47
C ILE A 210 -8.36 -15.11 5.24
N ASP A 211 -8.40 -14.46 4.08
CA ASP A 211 -9.46 -13.48 3.78
C ASP A 211 -10.86 -14.11 3.71
N ARG A 212 -10.98 -15.33 3.17
CA ARG A 212 -12.24 -16.08 3.16
C ARG A 212 -12.71 -16.39 4.58
N GLU A 213 -11.80 -16.85 5.43
CA GLU A 213 -12.09 -17.14 6.83
C GLU A 213 -12.55 -15.89 7.59
N ASP A 214 -11.83 -14.78 7.44
CA ASP A 214 -12.20 -13.48 8.05
C ASP A 214 -13.58 -13.00 7.57
N ASN A 215 -13.86 -13.14 6.28
CA ASN A 215 -15.15 -12.77 5.69
C ASN A 215 -16.30 -13.63 6.24
N ASP A 216 -16.10 -14.94 6.39
CA ASP A 216 -17.12 -15.84 6.91
C ASP A 216 -17.37 -15.62 8.41
N LEU A 217 -16.32 -15.34 9.19
CA LEU A 217 -16.43 -14.90 10.58
C LEU A 217 -17.22 -13.58 10.68
N ALA A 218 -16.97 -12.63 9.77
CA ALA A 218 -17.70 -11.36 9.73
C ALA A 218 -19.18 -11.55 9.39
N LYS A 219 -19.53 -12.46 8.47
CA LYS A 219 -20.94 -12.81 8.15
C LYS A 219 -21.65 -13.47 9.32
N ASN A 220 -20.98 -14.40 10.02
CA ASN A 220 -21.57 -15.12 11.14
C ASN A 220 -21.87 -14.21 12.33
N LYS A 221 -21.03 -13.21 12.60
CA LYS A 221 -21.30 -12.18 13.63
C LYS A 221 -22.49 -11.26 13.30
N ARG A 222 -22.87 -11.15 12.02
CA ARG A 222 -23.98 -10.29 11.56
C ARG A 222 -25.34 -10.98 11.56
N ARG A 223 -25.43 -12.29 11.80
CA ARG A 223 -26.71 -12.99 11.96
C ARG A 223 -27.28 -12.70 13.36
N PRO A 224 -28.46 -12.08 13.49
CA PRO A 224 -29.12 -11.94 14.79
C PRO A 224 -29.42 -13.32 15.36
N GLN A 225 -29.03 -13.52 16.63
CA GLN A 225 -29.43 -14.66 17.45
C GLN A 225 -30.93 -14.52 17.79
N THR A 226 -31.79 -14.73 16.79
CA THR A 226 -33.24 -14.60 16.95
C THR A 226 -33.93 -15.82 16.35
N GLN A 227 -33.67 -17.01 16.88
CA GLN A 227 -34.49 -18.19 16.61
C GLN A 227 -34.28 -19.34 17.62
N GLU A 228 -34.17 -19.04 18.91
CA GLU A 228 -34.29 -20.05 19.97
C GLU A 228 -35.18 -19.51 21.11
N THR A 229 -36.43 -19.18 20.79
CA THR A 229 -37.53 -19.07 21.80
C THR A 229 -38.86 -18.95 21.07
N LYS A 230 -39.29 -20.01 20.40
CA LYS A 230 -40.71 -20.22 20.07
C LYS A 230 -40.94 -21.65 19.58
N LEU A 231 -40.71 -22.60 20.46
CA LEU A 231 -41.26 -23.95 20.32
C LEU A 231 -41.64 -24.49 21.68
N GLU A 232 -42.43 -23.71 22.42
CA GLU A 232 -43.23 -24.24 23.51
C GLU A 232 -44.45 -23.34 23.70
N MET A 233 -45.60 -23.98 23.93
CA MET A 233 -46.95 -23.41 24.06
C MET A 233 -47.74 -23.16 22.77
N ALA A 234 -48.10 -24.26 22.11
CA ALA A 234 -49.37 -24.35 21.39
C ALA A 234 -50.21 -25.47 22.00
N THR A 235 -51.04 -25.15 23.00
CA THR A 235 -52.15 -26.01 23.41
C THR A 235 -53.27 -25.16 24.01
N ARG A 236 -54.29 -24.82 23.19
CA ARG A 236 -55.75 -24.83 23.49
C ARG A 236 -56.57 -23.94 22.51
N PRO A 237 -57.89 -24.22 22.34
CA PRO A 237 -58.56 -24.36 21.04
C PRO A 237 -59.43 -23.14 20.61
N PRO A 238 -60.03 -23.13 19.40
CA PRO A 238 -60.56 -21.92 18.79
C PRO A 238 -62.02 -21.65 19.18
N LYS A 239 -62.41 -20.37 19.25
CA LYS A 239 -63.82 -19.95 19.20
C LYS A 239 -64.05 -19.04 18.00
N ARG A 240 -64.98 -19.51 17.16
CA ARG A 240 -65.59 -18.87 15.99
C ARG A 240 -66.17 -17.50 16.34
N GLY A 241 -66.15 -16.57 15.38
CA GLY A 241 -66.96 -15.36 15.46
C GLY A 241 -66.79 -14.36 14.31
N ARG A 242 -67.51 -14.61 13.21
CA ARG A 242 -68.19 -13.63 12.34
C ARG A 242 -67.38 -12.86 11.28
N ILE A 243 -67.81 -13.10 10.04
CA ILE A 243 -67.57 -12.37 8.79
C ILE A 243 -68.34 -11.04 8.82
N VAL A 244 -67.72 -9.93 8.43
CA VAL A 244 -68.33 -8.84 7.64
C VAL A 244 -67.25 -8.26 6.70
N GLN A 245 -67.60 -8.18 5.41
CA GLN A 245 -66.90 -7.53 4.28
C GLN A 245 -66.75 -6.02 4.54
N GLU A 246 -65.88 -5.22 3.94
CA GLU A 246 -65.73 -4.96 2.51
C GLU A 246 -64.68 -3.84 2.33
N LYS A 247 -64.13 -3.77 1.12
CA LYS A 247 -63.59 -2.59 0.40
C LYS A 247 -62.09 -2.33 0.43
N GLN A 248 -61.47 -2.82 -0.65
CA GLN A 248 -60.27 -2.28 -1.27
C GLN A 248 -60.49 -0.83 -1.72
N LYS A 249 -59.50 0.03 -1.54
CA LYS A 249 -59.10 0.97 -2.60
C LYS A 249 -57.62 1.39 -2.47
N SER A 250 -57.08 1.67 -3.62
CA SER A 250 -55.69 1.74 -4.03
C SER A 250 -55.03 3.12 -3.91
N ARG A 251 -53.69 3.09 -3.94
CA ARG A 251 -52.75 4.00 -4.65
C ARG A 251 -52.34 5.35 -4.04
N GLU A 252 -51.04 5.39 -3.72
CA GLU A 252 -49.99 6.34 -4.15
C GLU A 252 -50.06 7.85 -3.84
N SER A 253 -49.02 8.25 -3.08
CA SER A 253 -48.07 9.33 -3.38
C SER A 253 -48.54 10.80 -3.39
N GLN A 254 -48.03 11.60 -2.45
CA GLN A 254 -47.32 12.83 -2.80
C GLN A 254 -46.48 13.43 -1.67
N LEU A 255 -45.38 14.03 -2.11
CA LEU A 255 -44.35 14.74 -1.37
C LEU A 255 -44.74 16.18 -1.02
N GLN A 256 -43.96 16.75 -0.09
CA GLN A 256 -43.43 18.12 -0.07
C GLN A 256 -44.03 19.20 0.88
N THR A 257 -43.20 19.49 1.90
CA THR A 257 -42.63 20.78 2.36
C THR A 257 -43.38 21.82 3.21
N THR A 258 -42.64 22.21 4.25
CA THR A 258 -42.52 23.53 4.93
C THR A 258 -43.74 24.10 5.66
N GLN A 259 -43.58 24.43 6.96
CA GLN A 259 -43.18 25.78 7.42
C GLN A 259 -43.00 25.80 8.96
N ARG A 260 -42.06 26.62 9.43
CA ARG A 260 -41.88 27.00 10.85
C ARG A 260 -43.00 27.98 11.27
N PRO A 261 -43.27 28.10 12.58
CA PRO A 261 -43.06 29.42 13.18
C PRO A 261 -42.33 29.37 14.54
N ILE A 262 -41.71 30.50 14.83
CA ILE A 262 -40.99 30.85 16.06
C ILE A 262 -42.00 31.44 17.05
N PHE A 263 -41.99 30.99 18.32
CA PHE A 263 -42.17 31.86 19.49
C PHE A 263 -41.46 31.25 20.71
N ARG A 264 -40.74 32.12 21.43
CA ARG A 264 -40.07 31.87 22.71
C ARG A 264 -41.13 31.85 23.82
N THR A 265 -40.97 30.99 24.83
CA THR A 265 -40.53 31.33 26.20
C THR A 265 -40.49 30.08 27.08
N ASP A 266 -39.32 29.89 27.71
CA ASP A 266 -39.04 29.43 29.07
C ASP A 266 -39.85 28.29 29.71
N SER A 267 -39.14 27.20 30.04
CA SER A 267 -39.09 26.55 31.36
C SER A 267 -38.77 25.05 31.26
N GLY A 268 -37.79 24.60 32.06
CA GLY A 268 -37.89 23.32 32.76
C GLY A 268 -37.46 22.03 32.05
N GLN A 269 -36.17 21.71 32.21
CA GLN A 269 -35.64 20.40 32.61
C GLN A 269 -35.49 19.22 31.61
N ASN A 270 -34.33 18.58 31.80
CA ASN A 270 -33.93 17.20 31.50
C ASN A 270 -33.48 16.85 30.07
N GLN A 271 -32.20 17.11 29.80
CA GLN A 271 -31.40 16.28 28.89
C GLN A 271 -30.42 15.39 29.66
N PRO A 272 -30.19 14.14 29.24
CA PRO A 272 -29.25 13.22 29.89
C PRO A 272 -27.79 13.64 29.68
N GLY A 273 -27.02 13.68 30.76
CA GLY A 273 -25.58 13.96 30.75
C GLY A 273 -24.73 12.86 30.09
N PRO A 274 -23.47 13.16 29.74
CA PRO A 274 -22.56 12.23 29.06
C PRO A 274 -22.25 10.99 29.90
N LYS A 275 -22.13 9.84 29.24
CA LYS A 275 -21.77 8.55 29.84
C LYS A 275 -20.31 8.58 30.34
N GLY A 276 -20.13 8.99 31.60
CA GLY A 276 -18.84 9.05 32.27
C GLY A 276 -18.88 10.16 33.31
N GLY A 277 -19.37 9.82 34.52
CA GLY A 277 -19.43 10.76 35.65
C GLY A 277 -18.04 11.26 36.08
N CYS A 278 -18.04 12.21 37.02
CA CYS A 278 -16.83 12.77 37.61
C CYS A 278 -15.96 11.68 38.24
N TRP A 279 -14.66 11.70 37.96
CA TRP A 279 -13.69 10.72 38.44
C TRP A 279 -13.32 10.93 39.91
N THR A 280 -13.58 12.12 40.46
CA THR A 280 -13.27 12.48 41.84
C THR A 280 -14.34 12.03 42.83
N CYS A 281 -15.63 12.18 42.49
CA CYS A 281 -16.73 11.88 43.41
C CYS A 281 -17.80 10.92 42.82
N GLY A 282 -17.68 10.53 41.55
CA GLY A 282 -18.64 9.64 40.89
C GLY A 282 -19.96 10.31 40.48
N GLY A 283 -20.12 11.62 40.68
CA GLY A 283 -21.34 12.38 40.37
C GLY A 283 -21.61 12.55 38.86
N GLN A 284 -22.87 12.80 38.50
CA GLN A 284 -23.30 13.05 37.11
C GLN A 284 -23.02 14.48 36.65
N HIS A 285 -21.79 14.95 36.84
CA HIS A 285 -21.29 16.24 36.34
C HIS A 285 -19.94 16.06 35.65
N ARG A 286 -19.53 17.05 34.85
CA ARG A 286 -18.21 17.03 34.20
C ARG A 286 -17.14 17.26 35.26
N GLN A 287 -15.95 16.69 35.04
CA GLN A 287 -14.82 16.79 35.97
C GLN A 287 -14.46 18.23 36.40
N ALA A 288 -14.68 19.21 35.51
CA ALA A 288 -14.40 20.62 35.77
C ALA A 288 -15.37 21.26 36.80
N ASP A 289 -16.55 20.68 37.00
CA ASP A 289 -17.63 21.24 37.81
C ASP A 289 -17.78 20.51 39.15
N CYS A 290 -16.74 19.80 39.61
CA CYS A 290 -16.80 18.99 40.83
C CYS A 290 -16.63 19.84 42.09
N PRO A 291 -17.63 19.88 43.00
CA PRO A 291 -17.56 20.66 44.24
C PRO A 291 -16.58 20.09 45.27
N GLU A 292 -16.10 18.85 45.08
CA GLU A 292 -15.18 18.14 45.97
C GLU A 292 -13.72 18.14 45.50
N ALA A 293 -13.39 18.85 44.41
CA ALA A 293 -12.02 18.85 43.88
C ALA A 293 -11.03 19.48 44.89
N PRO A 294 -9.97 18.77 45.33
CA PRO A 294 -8.93 19.39 46.13
C PRO A 294 -8.22 20.45 45.27
N ALA A 295 -8.15 21.68 45.78
CA ALA A 295 -7.50 22.78 45.10
C ALA A 295 -6.01 22.46 44.89
N GLY A 296 -5.61 22.15 43.67
CA GLY A 296 -4.19 22.03 43.32
C GLY A 296 -3.91 21.12 42.13
N ASP A 297 -3.38 21.74 41.08
CA ASP A 297 -2.47 21.16 40.09
C ASP A 297 -3.09 20.52 38.82
N ALA A 298 -3.51 21.41 37.92
CA ALA A 298 -3.58 21.13 36.49
C ALA A 298 -2.16 21.01 35.92
N THR A 299 -1.52 19.85 36.01
CA THR A 299 -0.59 19.30 35.00
C THR A 299 0.03 18.00 35.49
N ARG A 300 -0.29 16.87 34.85
CA ARG A 300 0.66 15.74 34.75
C ARG A 300 0.30 14.77 33.63
N THR A 301 0.93 15.05 32.48
CA THR A 301 1.63 14.10 31.61
C THR A 301 1.64 12.64 32.09
N ARG A 302 1.02 11.73 31.32
CA ARG A 302 1.20 10.29 31.49
C ARG A 302 2.44 9.82 30.71
N LYS A 303 3.61 9.91 31.34
CA LYS A 303 4.77 9.05 31.03
C LYS A 303 4.70 7.78 31.90
N GLN A 304 4.91 6.64 31.23
CA GLN A 304 5.55 5.39 31.65
C GLN A 304 5.20 4.74 33.01
N LYS A 305 4.79 3.46 32.94
CA LYS A 305 4.81 2.51 34.07
C LYS A 305 6.15 1.76 34.12
N PRO A 306 6.84 1.68 35.27
CA PRO A 306 7.90 0.70 35.49
C PRO A 306 7.46 -0.47 36.38
N GLY A 307 8.07 -1.64 36.14
CA GLY A 307 8.58 -2.48 37.21
C GLY A 307 7.90 -3.83 37.49
N ARG A 308 8.63 -4.94 37.22
CA ARG A 308 8.71 -6.08 38.14
C ARG A 308 10.09 -6.76 38.05
N HIS A 309 10.84 -6.73 39.16
CA HIS A 309 12.09 -7.46 39.44
C HIS A 309 11.86 -9.00 39.43
N ARG A 310 12.84 -9.91 39.31
CA ARG A 310 14.10 -10.14 40.06
C ARG A 310 14.80 -11.37 39.40
N LYS A 311 16.12 -11.50 39.29
CA LYS A 311 16.99 -12.23 40.24
C LYS A 311 18.47 -12.14 39.84
N THR A 312 19.28 -11.93 40.87
CA THR A 312 20.73 -11.96 40.98
C THR A 312 21.30 -13.38 40.95
N LYS A 313 22.52 -13.53 40.42
CA LYS A 313 23.52 -14.50 40.92
C LYS A 313 24.93 -14.04 40.54
N THR A 314 25.71 -13.72 41.57
CA THR A 314 27.18 -13.65 41.59
C THR A 314 27.67 -14.95 42.20
N ASP A 315 28.43 -15.73 41.45
CA ASP A 315 29.84 -16.10 41.69
C ASP A 315 30.41 -16.62 40.37
#